data_AF-A0A7S0YRH1-F1
#
_entry.id   AF-A0A7S0YRH1-F1
#
_cell.length_a   1.000
_cell.length_b   1.000
_cell.length_c   1.000
_cell.angle_alpha   90.00
_cell.angle_beta   90.00
_cell.angle_gamma   90.00
#
_symmetry.space_group_name_H-M   'P 1'
#
loop_
_entity.id
_entity.type
_entity.pdbx_description
1 polymer ?
#
loop_
_entity_poly.entity_id
_entity_poly.type
_entity_poly.pdbx_seq_one_letter_code
_entity_poly.pdbx_strand_id
1 'polypeptide(L)'
;GGANKIDVNAVVNEMSGLTEQYGQIFQVPPYFAYIGRAFSVLEGIGLTNDPDYSIIGECLPYVSQRLLSDPSPRTAGALNTFIFGVDKERPDRLLDVGRVETLLEGYSSYAAAAGGAGLV
;
A
#
# COMPACT_ATOMS: atom_id res chain seq x y z
N GLY A 1 -1.75 -16.77 -8.66
CA GLY A 1 -1.36 -15.86 -9.76
C GLY A 1 -2.33 -14.71 -9.78
N GLY A 2 -1.84 -13.48 -9.65
CA GLY A 2 -2.67 -12.29 -9.65
C GLY A 2 -2.31 -11.36 -8.50
N ALA A 3 -1.24 -10.59 -8.66
CA ALA A 3 -1.24 -9.25 -8.13
C ALA A 3 -2.43 -8.55 -8.82
N ASN A 4 -3.56 -8.46 -8.12
CA ASN A 4 -4.65 -7.60 -8.57
C ASN A 4 -4.01 -6.23 -8.79
N LYS A 5 -4.10 -5.69 -10.00
CA LYS A 5 -3.68 -4.32 -10.28
C LYS A 5 -4.51 -3.42 -9.36
N ILE A 6 -3.90 -2.92 -8.30
CA ILE A 6 -4.53 -1.98 -7.38
C ILE A 6 -4.29 -0.59 -7.99
N ASP A 7 -5.34 0.00 -8.53
CA ASP A 7 -5.35 1.40 -8.94
C ASP A 7 -5.95 2.29 -7.84
N VAL A 8 -5.68 3.59 -7.91
CA VAL A 8 -6.14 4.57 -6.90
C VAL A 8 -7.65 4.67 -6.88
N ASN A 9 -8.32 4.55 -8.04
CA ASN A 9 -9.77 4.65 -8.10
C ASN A 9 -10.43 3.48 -7.36
N ALA A 10 -9.90 2.26 -7.49
CA ALA A 10 -10.36 1.10 -6.75
C ALA A 10 -10.30 1.33 -5.23
N VAL A 11 -9.17 1.88 -4.73
CA VAL A 11 -9.02 2.19 -3.30
C VAL A 11 -10.01 3.27 -2.85
N VAL A 12 -10.18 4.34 -3.62
CA VAL A 12 -11.13 5.41 -3.30
C VAL A 12 -12.58 4.90 -3.31
N ASN A 13 -12.91 4.00 -4.24
CA ASN A 13 -14.23 3.37 -4.32
C ASN A 13 -14.51 2.48 -3.12
N GLU A 14 -13.53 1.68 -2.69
CA GLU A 14 -13.65 0.85 -1.48
C GLU A 14 -13.87 1.71 -0.22
N MET A 15 -13.12 2.81 -0.08
CA MET A 15 -13.31 3.75 1.03
C MET A 15 -14.71 4.41 1.02
N SER A 16 -15.21 4.72 -0.17
CA SER A 16 -16.56 5.27 -0.33
C SER A 16 -17.62 4.24 0.05
N GLY A 17 -17.47 3.00 -0.39
CA GLY A 17 -18.35 1.88 -0.02
C GLY A 17 -18.37 1.61 1.49
N LEU A 18 -17.23 1.71 2.17
CA LEU A 18 -17.18 1.61 3.64
C LEU A 18 -17.94 2.74 4.33
N THR A 19 -17.89 3.95 3.77
CA THR A 19 -18.66 5.09 4.28
C THR A 19 -20.16 4.91 4.02
N GLU A 20 -20.55 4.35 2.89
CA GLU A 20 -21.96 4.00 2.62
C GLU A 20 -22.47 2.92 3.58
N GLN A 21 -21.65 1.90 3.85
CA GLN A 21 -22.02 0.77 4.71
C GLN A 21 -22.05 1.15 6.21
N TYR A 22 -21.15 2.02 6.67
CA TYR A 22 -20.97 2.34 8.10
C TYR A 22 -21.12 3.83 8.44
N GLY A 23 -21.70 4.63 7.54
CA GLY A 23 -21.75 6.10 7.60
C GLY A 23 -22.41 6.71 8.83
N GLN A 24 -23.20 5.93 9.57
CA GLN A 24 -23.82 6.32 10.84
C GLN A 24 -22.80 6.40 12.00
N ILE A 25 -21.64 5.75 11.88
CA ILE A 25 -20.64 5.59 12.95
C ILE A 25 -19.25 6.11 12.51
N PHE A 26 -18.99 6.20 11.20
CA PHE A 26 -17.72 6.69 10.66
C PHE A 26 -17.90 7.37 9.29
N GLN A 27 -17.24 8.51 9.10
CA GLN A 27 -17.13 9.19 7.80
C GLN A 27 -15.66 9.38 7.44
N VAL A 28 -15.29 9.12 6.19
CA VAL A 28 -13.94 9.40 5.69
C VAL A 28 -13.69 10.92 5.75
N PRO A 29 -12.64 11.38 6.46
CA PRO A 29 -12.36 12.81 6.53
C PRO A 29 -12.10 13.44 5.15
N PRO A 30 -12.51 14.70 4.90
CA PRO A 30 -12.40 15.32 3.59
C PRO A 30 -10.98 15.36 3.00
N TYR A 31 -9.96 15.45 3.85
CA TYR A 31 -8.56 15.45 3.38
C TYR A 31 -8.17 14.14 2.69
N PHE A 32 -8.75 13.00 3.08
CA PHE A 32 -8.51 11.72 2.39
C PHE A 32 -9.08 11.75 0.97
N ALA A 33 -10.26 12.33 0.78
CA ALA A 33 -10.85 12.48 -0.55
C ALA A 33 -10.00 13.39 -1.46
N TYR A 34 -9.41 14.45 -0.90
CA TYR A 34 -8.48 15.31 -1.64
C TYR A 34 -7.19 14.59 -2.04
N ILE A 35 -6.64 13.79 -1.13
CA ILE A 35 -5.45 12.95 -1.41
C ILE A 35 -5.78 11.95 -2.53
N GLY A 36 -6.90 11.21 -2.41
CA GLY A 36 -7.33 10.26 -3.43
C GLY A 36 -7.54 10.91 -4.80
N ARG A 37 -8.17 12.09 -4.85
CA ARG A 37 -8.34 12.85 -6.10
C ARG A 37 -7.01 13.26 -6.72
N ALA A 38 -6.07 13.75 -5.93
CA ALA A 38 -4.74 14.12 -6.42
C ALA A 38 -4.01 12.91 -7.03
N PHE A 39 -4.00 11.77 -6.32
CA PHE A 39 -3.41 10.53 -6.82
C PHE A 39 -4.13 10.00 -8.07
N SER A 40 -5.45 10.12 -8.16
CA SER A 40 -6.21 9.68 -9.34
C SER A 40 -5.84 10.47 -10.60
N VAL A 41 -5.61 11.78 -10.45
CA VAL A 41 -5.15 12.63 -11.57
C VAL A 41 -3.72 12.26 -11.97
N LEU A 42 -2.82 12.07 -10.99
CA LEU A 42 -1.43 11.68 -11.26
C LEU A 42 -1.35 10.30 -11.93
N GLU A 43 -2.12 9.33 -11.46
CA GLU A 43 -2.21 8.01 -12.08
C GLU A 43 -2.82 8.09 -13.48
N GLY A 44 -3.87 8.89 -13.68
CA GLY A 44 -4.43 9.15 -15.00
C GLY A 44 -3.42 9.72 -15.99
N ILE A 45 -2.52 10.61 -15.56
CA ILE A 45 -1.41 11.11 -16.39
C ILE A 45 -0.39 9.99 -16.66
N GLY A 46 -0.05 9.17 -15.65
CA GLY A 46 0.85 8.02 -15.82
C GLY A 46 0.35 7.00 -16.84
N LEU A 47 -0.96 6.69 -16.79
CA LEU A 47 -1.63 5.78 -17.71
C LEU A 47 -1.58 6.23 -19.19
N THR A 48 -1.37 7.52 -19.45
CA THR A 48 -1.18 7.99 -20.84
C THR A 48 0.16 7.56 -21.44
N ASN A 49 1.17 7.28 -20.60
CA ASN A 49 2.50 6.85 -21.03
C ASN A 49 2.68 5.34 -20.89
N ASP A 50 2.20 4.75 -19.81
CA ASP A 50 2.25 3.31 -19.54
C ASP A 50 0.84 2.81 -19.18
N PRO A 51 0.18 2.02 -20.05
CA PRO A 51 -1.16 1.49 -19.81
C PRO A 51 -1.28 0.61 -18.56
N ASP A 52 -0.16 0.09 -18.05
CA ASP A 52 -0.11 -0.77 -16.87
C ASP A 52 0.35 -0.03 -15.60
N TYR A 53 0.51 1.29 -15.69
CA TYR A 53 0.96 2.13 -14.58
C TYR A 53 0.03 2.07 -13.37
N SER A 54 0.60 1.83 -12.19
CA SER A 54 -0.06 1.99 -10.90
C SER A 54 0.84 2.80 -9.98
N ILE A 55 0.38 4.00 -9.59
CA ILE A 55 1.17 4.85 -8.69
C ILE A 55 1.36 4.19 -7.31
N ILE A 56 0.39 3.38 -6.89
CA ILE A 56 0.46 2.60 -5.65
C ILE A 56 1.52 1.50 -5.78
N GLY A 57 1.56 0.82 -6.94
CA GLY A 57 2.59 -0.18 -7.27
C GLY A 57 4.00 0.41 -7.25
N GLU A 58 4.19 1.58 -7.88
CA GLU A 58 5.47 2.30 -7.90
C GLU A 58 5.95 2.74 -6.50
N CYS A 59 5.02 2.95 -5.56
CA CYS A 59 5.37 3.30 -4.19
C CYS A 59 5.77 2.07 -3.34
N LEU A 60 5.44 0.85 -3.78
CA LEU A 60 5.66 -0.37 -2.99
C LEU A 60 7.11 -0.57 -2.55
N PRO A 61 8.16 -0.31 -3.36
CA PRO A 61 9.53 -0.46 -2.92
C PRO A 61 9.88 0.42 -1.71
N TYR A 62 9.48 1.70 -1.76
CA TYR A 62 9.70 2.62 -0.66
C TYR A 62 8.92 2.21 0.60
N VAL A 63 7.65 1.83 0.45
CA VAL A 63 6.81 1.37 1.56
C VAL A 63 7.40 0.12 2.19
N SER A 64 7.87 -0.83 1.39
CA SER A 64 8.49 -2.07 1.85
C SER A 64 9.76 -1.80 2.64
N GLN A 65 10.62 -0.90 2.15
CA GLN A 65 11.77 -0.45 2.90
C GLN A 65 11.37 0.22 4.21
N ARG A 66 10.39 1.14 4.19
CA ARG A 66 9.96 1.84 5.40
C ARG A 66 9.40 0.89 6.45
N LEU A 67 8.59 -0.09 6.04
CA LEU A 67 8.01 -1.11 6.93
C LEU A 67 9.09 -1.97 7.61
N LEU A 68 10.18 -2.30 6.91
CA LEU A 68 11.25 -3.15 7.43
C LEU A 68 12.30 -2.38 8.24
N SER A 69 12.51 -1.09 7.95
CA SER A 69 13.60 -0.29 8.51
C SER A 69 13.20 0.65 9.66
N ASP A 70 11.94 1.10 9.71
CA ASP A 70 11.49 2.09 10.69
C ASP A 70 11.10 1.45 12.03
N PRO A 71 11.78 1.79 13.15
CA PRO A 71 11.53 1.19 14.46
C PRO A 71 10.28 1.74 15.17
N SER A 72 9.55 2.69 14.58
CA SER A 72 8.41 3.31 15.27
C SER A 72 7.32 2.28 15.61
N PRO A 73 6.67 2.38 16.79
CA PRO A 73 5.60 1.44 17.18
C PRO A 73 4.46 1.38 16.18
N ARG A 74 4.20 2.52 15.50
CA ARG A 74 3.20 2.62 14.44
C ARG A 74 3.57 1.75 13.24
N THR A 75 4.82 1.84 12.77
CA THR A 75 5.30 1.06 11.62
C THR A 75 5.40 -0.42 11.95
N ALA A 76 5.87 -0.78 13.15
CA ALA A 76 5.86 -2.17 13.62
C ALA A 76 4.43 -2.75 13.68
N GLY A 77 3.46 -1.95 14.15
CA GLY A 77 2.05 -2.32 14.15
C GLY A 77 1.48 -2.50 12.74
N ALA A 78 1.89 -1.65 11.78
CA ALA A 78 1.51 -1.76 10.38
C ALA A 78 2.09 -3.03 9.74
N LEU A 79 3.38 -3.32 9.96
CA LEU A 79 4.05 -4.54 9.49
C LEU A 79 3.36 -5.80 10.03
N ASN A 80 3.04 -5.84 11.32
CA ASN A 80 2.32 -6.96 11.93
C ASN A 80 0.93 -7.15 11.29
N THR A 81 0.21 -6.06 11.08
CA THR A 81 -1.13 -6.10 10.47
C THR A 81 -1.06 -6.51 9.00
N PHE A 82 -0.01 -6.10 8.30
CA PHE A 82 0.23 -6.51 6.92
C PHE A 82 0.46 -8.01 6.84
N ILE A 83 1.42 -8.55 7.59
CA ILE A 83 1.86 -9.95 7.49
C ILE A 83 0.85 -10.96 8.09
N PHE A 84 0.20 -10.61 9.20
CA PHE A 84 -0.68 -11.53 9.94
C PHE A 84 -2.17 -11.17 9.79
N GLY A 85 -2.51 -10.20 8.94
CA GLY A 85 -3.87 -9.72 8.75
C GLY A 85 -4.38 -8.76 9.83
N VAL A 86 -5.58 -8.23 9.57
CA VAL A 86 -6.24 -7.16 10.34
C VAL A 86 -6.79 -7.61 11.70
N ASP A 87 -7.14 -8.89 11.82
CA ASP A 87 -7.73 -9.45 13.02
C ASP A 87 -6.65 -9.83 14.02
N LYS A 88 -6.39 -8.95 14.99
CA LYS A 88 -5.32 -9.11 15.98
C LYS A 88 -5.67 -10.03 17.14
N GLU A 89 -6.96 -10.31 17.34
CA GLU A 89 -7.47 -11.03 18.51
C GLU A 89 -7.55 -12.53 18.28
N ARG A 90 -7.46 -12.98 17.02
CA ARG A 90 -7.38 -14.40 16.68
C ARG A 90 -6.10 -15.04 17.26
N PRO A 91 -6.23 -16.08 18.10
CA PRO A 91 -5.07 -16.79 18.64
C PRO A 91 -4.36 -17.65 17.56
N ASP A 92 -5.05 -17.95 16.46
CA ASP A 92 -4.60 -18.77 15.33
C ASP A 92 -4.14 -17.93 14.13
N ARG A 93 -3.72 -16.67 14.32
CA ARG A 93 -3.19 -15.83 13.24
C ARG A 93 -2.00 -16.49 12.56
N LEU A 94 -2.20 -16.84 11.30
CA LEU A 94 -1.17 -17.44 10.46
C LEU A 94 -0.38 -16.35 9.71
N LEU A 95 0.89 -16.67 9.46
CA LEU A 95 1.76 -15.89 8.59
C LEU A 95 1.25 -15.97 7.15
N ASP A 96 0.94 -14.84 6.52
CA ASP A 96 0.65 -14.78 5.09
C ASP A 96 1.96 -14.74 4.30
N VAL A 97 2.36 -15.90 3.77
CA VAL A 97 3.61 -16.06 3.01
C VAL A 97 3.63 -15.16 1.77
N GLY A 98 2.50 -15.01 1.07
CA GLY A 98 2.43 -14.19 -0.15
C GLY A 98 2.68 -12.71 0.14
N ARG A 99 2.22 -12.22 1.30
CA ARG A 99 2.52 -10.86 1.75
C ARG A 99 3.98 -10.68 2.14
N VAL A 100 4.59 -11.69 2.77
CA VAL A 100 6.02 -11.66 3.06
C VAL A 100 6.84 -11.62 1.77
N GLU A 101 6.50 -12.44 0.78
CA GLU A 101 7.12 -12.42 -0.55
C GLU A 101 7.01 -11.04 -1.20
N THR A 102 5.81 -10.46 -1.23
CA THR A 102 5.56 -9.11 -1.77
C THR A 102 6.45 -8.05 -1.08
N LEU A 103 6.58 -8.14 0.25
CA LEU A 103 7.40 -7.21 1.03
C LEU A 103 8.90 -7.36 0.71
N LEU A 104 9.38 -8.60 0.56
CA LEU A 104 10.76 -8.89 0.21
C LEU A 104 11.08 -8.46 -1.22
N GLU A 105 10.18 -8.71 -2.17
CA GLU A 105 10.30 -8.24 -3.55
C GLU A 105 10.39 -6.72 -3.61
N GLY A 106 9.48 -6.01 -2.94
CA GLY A 106 9.49 -4.55 -2.86
C GLY A 106 10.79 -4.01 -2.25
N TYR A 107 11.25 -4.60 -1.14
CA TYR A 107 12.53 -4.23 -0.53
C TYR A 107 13.71 -4.47 -1.46
N SER A 108 13.74 -5.61 -2.16
CA SER A 108 14.82 -5.93 -3.11
C SER A 108 14.86 -4.94 -4.27
N SER A 109 13.70 -4.55 -4.80
CA SER A 109 13.56 -3.53 -5.83
C SER A 109 14.04 -2.16 -5.33
N TYR A 110 13.71 -1.82 -4.08
CA TYR A 110 14.21 -0.59 -3.46
C TYR A 110 15.73 -0.62 -3.32
N ALA A 111 16.29 -1.73 -2.83
CA ALA A 111 17.73 -1.89 -2.65
C ALA A 111 18.48 -1.83 -3.99
N ALA A 112 17.92 -2.41 -5.06
CA ALA A 112 18.48 -2.30 -6.41
C ALA A 112 18.45 -0.84 -6.92
N ALA A 113 17.35 -0.11 -6.71
CA ALA A 113 17.22 1.28 -7.13
C ALA A 113 18.09 2.24 -6.29
N ALA A 114 18.16 2.05 -4.98
CA ALA A 114 18.91 2.88 -4.05
C ALA A 114 20.42 2.57 -4.05
N GLY A 115 20.80 1.31 -4.28
CA GLY A 115 22.18 0.84 -4.36
C GLY A 115 22.96 1.40 -5.56
N GLY A 116 22.27 1.91 -6.58
CA GLY A 116 22.88 2.65 -7.69
C GLY A 116 23.46 4.03 -7.31
N ALA A 117 23.14 4.55 -6.12
CA ALA A 117 23.62 5.85 -5.64
C ALA A 117 24.85 5.77 -4.70
N GLY A 118 25.44 4.58 -4.51
CA GLY A 118 26.47 4.31 -3.50
C GLY A 118 27.84 3.86 -4.01
N LEU A 119 28.14 3.96 -5.30
CA LEU A 119 29.46 3.63 -5.88
C LEU A 119 30.00 4.80 -6.72
N VAL A 120 30.44 5.86 -6.04
CA VAL A 120 31.52 6.78 -6.46
C VAL A 120 32.42 7.03 -5.25
#